data_AF-A0A565C2G6-F1
#
_entry.id   AF-A0A565C2G6-F1
#
_cell.length_a   1.000
_cell.length_b   1.000
_cell.length_c   1.000
_cell.angle_alpha   90.00
_cell.angle_beta   90.00
_cell.angle_gamma   90.00
#
_symmetry.space_group_name_H-M   'P 1'
#
loop_
_entity.id
_entity.type
_entity.pdbx_description
1 polymer ?
#
loop_
_entity_poly.entity_id
_entity_poly.type
_entity_poly.pdbx_seq_one_letter_code
_entity_poly.pdbx_strand_id
1 'polypeptide(L)'
;MNLATALAAERHYRQDTTEETATETGSLTPLRVSLMRLLEETAGNETERLTASSTVNNKGNDSVCCVCMGRNKGAAFIPCGHTFCRVCSREIWLNRGLCPLCNRPIIEILDIY
;
A
#
# COMPACT_ATOMS: atom_id res chain seq x y z
N MET A 1 27.00 -13.03 -19.23
CA MET A 1 26.92 -12.37 -17.91
C MET A 1 25.98 -13.20 -17.03
N ASN A 2 26.38 -13.57 -15.82
CA ASN A 2 25.57 -14.43 -14.94
C ASN A 2 24.86 -13.59 -13.87
N LEU A 3 23.78 -14.14 -13.28
CA LEU A 3 22.96 -13.49 -12.26
C LEU A 3 23.80 -12.97 -11.07
N ALA A 4 24.83 -13.73 -10.68
CA ALA A 4 25.72 -13.36 -9.58
C ALA A 4 26.52 -12.07 -9.88
N THR A 5 26.89 -11.85 -11.14
CA THR A 5 27.60 -10.64 -11.57
C THR A 5 26.67 -9.41 -11.53
N ALA A 6 25.40 -9.58 -11.89
CA ALA A 6 24.39 -8.51 -11.83
C ALA A 6 24.09 -8.10 -10.38
N LEU A 7 23.89 -9.07 -9.47
CA LEU A 7 23.64 -8.81 -8.05
C LEU A 7 24.86 -8.18 -7.34
N ALA A 8 26.08 -8.53 -7.76
CA ALA A 8 27.30 -7.90 -7.26
C ALA A 8 27.41 -6.43 -7.72
N ALA A 9 27.07 -6.13 -8.97
CA ALA A 9 27.03 -4.76 -9.48
C ALA A 9 25.97 -3.89 -8.77
N GLU A 10 24.79 -4.44 -8.47
CA GLU A 10 23.75 -3.74 -7.69
C GLU A 10 24.18 -3.41 -6.26
N ARG A 11 24.93 -4.31 -5.59
CA ARG A 11 25.52 -4.03 -4.28
C ARG A 11 26.54 -2.90 -4.34
N HIS A 12 27.38 -2.89 -5.37
CA HIS A 12 28.39 -1.85 -5.57
C HIS A 12 27.73 -0.50 -5.85
N TYR A 13 26.67 -0.45 -6.67
CA TYR A 13 25.91 0.79 -6.92
C TYR A 13 25.25 1.35 -5.65
N ARG A 14 24.81 0.49 -4.73
CA ARG A 14 24.31 0.90 -3.40
C ARG A 14 25.42 1.38 -2.45
N GLN A 15 26.68 1.03 -2.70
CA GLN A 15 27.86 1.52 -1.98
C GLN A 15 28.41 2.81 -2.60
N ASP A 16 28.34 2.97 -3.92
CA ASP A 16 28.85 4.15 -4.65
C ASP A 16 28.06 5.43 -4.34
N THR A 17 26.78 5.30 -3.96
CA THR A 17 25.99 6.44 -3.47
C THR A 17 26.42 6.97 -2.09
N THR A 18 27.47 6.40 -1.49
CA THR A 18 28.01 6.84 -0.19
C THR A 18 29.44 7.37 -0.23
N GLU A 19 30.11 7.44 -1.39
CA GLU A 19 31.53 7.83 -1.47
C GLU A 19 31.85 8.89 -2.52
N GLU A 20 31.10 9.99 -2.60
CA GLU A 20 31.64 11.26 -3.14
C GLU A 20 31.09 12.44 -2.34
N THR A 21 31.77 12.79 -1.23
CA THR A 21 31.96 14.15 -0.68
C THR A 21 32.63 14.04 0.70
N ALA A 22 33.93 13.74 0.70
CA ALA A 22 34.78 13.99 1.86
C ALA A 22 35.25 15.46 1.84
N THR A 23 34.36 16.38 2.22
CA THR A 23 34.74 17.70 2.74
C THR A 23 33.76 18.11 3.83
N GLU A 24 34.21 17.84 5.06
CA GLU A 24 33.90 18.50 6.34
C GLU A 24 32.44 18.76 6.77
N THR A 25 32.19 18.34 8.01
CA THR A 25 31.08 18.67 8.94
C THR A 25 29.72 17.96 8.76
N GLY A 26 29.40 17.10 9.73
CA GLY A 26 28.03 16.86 10.19
C GLY A 26 27.31 15.65 9.58
N SER A 27 27.59 14.46 10.12
CA SER A 27 26.78 13.25 9.95
C SER A 27 25.32 13.50 10.34
N LEU A 28 24.41 13.49 9.35
CA LEU A 28 22.97 13.37 9.56
C LEU A 28 22.42 12.31 8.60
N THR A 29 22.79 11.05 8.84
CA THR A 29 21.93 9.96 8.38
C THR A 29 20.72 9.90 9.33
N PRO A 30 19.47 9.81 8.84
CA PRO A 30 18.36 9.52 9.73
C PRO A 30 18.62 8.14 10.30
N LEU A 31 18.84 8.07 11.61
CA LEU A 31 19.09 6.84 12.35
C LEU A 31 18.03 5.82 11.95
N ARG A 32 18.40 4.75 11.24
CA ARG A 32 17.49 3.65 10.92
C ARG A 32 17.24 2.87 12.20
N VAL A 33 16.25 3.31 12.99
CA VAL A 33 15.79 2.56 14.15
C VAL A 33 14.96 1.37 13.71
N SER A 34 15.25 0.20 14.27
CA SER A 34 14.48 -1.02 14.01
C SER A 34 13.07 -0.89 14.59
N LEU A 35 12.09 -1.39 13.85
CA LEU A 35 10.66 -1.40 14.21
C LEU A 35 10.41 -1.95 15.64
N MET A 36 11.23 -2.88 16.11
CA MET A 36 11.15 -3.38 17.49
C MET A 36 11.34 -2.29 18.55
N ARG A 37 12.20 -1.29 18.29
CA ARG A 37 12.47 -0.19 19.24
C ARG A 37 11.29 0.79 19.35
N LEU A 38 10.47 0.91 18.31
CA LEU A 38 9.28 1.78 18.29
C LEU A 38 8.09 1.16 19.04
N LEU A 39 8.08 -0.16 19.23
CA LEU A 39 6.97 -0.86 19.88
C LEU A 39 7.03 -0.80 21.42
N GLU A 40 8.20 -0.50 21.99
CA GLU A 40 8.42 -0.49 23.45
C GLU A 40 8.06 0.87 24.09
N GLU A 41 7.97 1.95 23.30
CA GLU A 41 7.69 3.32 23.79
C GLU A 41 6.18 3.64 23.97
N THR A 42 5.27 2.75 23.58
CA THR A 42 3.82 3.02 23.64
C THR A 42 3.09 2.34 24.80
N ALA A 43 3.83 1.70 25.73
CA ALA A 43 3.25 0.96 26.86
C ALA A 43 3.10 1.79 28.15
N GLY A 44 2.89 3.10 28.07
CA GLY A 44 2.65 3.90 29.29
C GLY A 44 2.19 5.32 29.04
N ASN A 45 0.87 5.54 28.94
CA ASN A 45 0.18 6.56 29.75
C ASN A 45 -1.35 6.43 29.62
N GLU A 46 -1.98 6.04 30.72
CA GLU A 46 -3.42 6.02 30.92
C GLU A 46 -3.86 7.33 31.59
N THR A 47 -4.42 8.31 30.86
CA THR A 47 -5.38 9.27 31.48
C THR A 47 -6.24 9.98 30.44
N GLU A 48 -7.52 9.60 30.44
CA GLU A 48 -8.75 10.35 30.18
C GLU A 48 -8.69 11.75 29.52
N ARG A 49 -9.43 11.96 28.42
CA ARG A 49 -10.72 12.71 28.44
C ARG A 49 -11.32 12.97 27.04
N LEU A 50 -12.59 12.55 26.92
CA LEU A 50 -13.74 13.23 26.29
C LEU A 50 -13.90 13.25 24.75
N THR A 51 -14.83 12.37 24.35
CA THR A 51 -15.96 12.66 23.44
C THR A 51 -15.67 13.05 21.99
N ALA A 52 -15.54 12.04 21.14
CA ALA A 52 -16.28 11.99 19.89
C ALA A 52 -16.68 10.53 19.62
N SER A 53 -17.98 10.28 19.67
CA SER A 53 -18.71 9.05 19.38
C SER A 53 -17.94 8.04 18.51
N SER A 54 -17.14 7.20 19.16
CA SER A 54 -16.59 6.00 18.55
C SER A 54 -17.67 4.93 18.59
N THR A 55 -18.69 5.11 17.77
CA THR A 55 -19.40 3.96 17.21
C THR A 55 -18.42 3.33 16.21
N VAL A 56 -17.39 2.66 16.74
CA VAL A 56 -16.60 1.69 15.98
C VAL A 56 -17.49 0.48 15.74
N ASN A 57 -18.50 0.68 14.89
CA ASN A 57 -19.15 -0.42 14.22
C ASN A 57 -18.13 -0.92 13.18
N ASN A 58 -17.17 -1.71 13.66
CA ASN A 58 -16.15 -2.41 12.89
C ASN A 58 -16.79 -3.50 12.02
N LYS A 59 -17.72 -3.08 11.14
CA LYS A 59 -18.59 -3.90 10.30
C LYS A 59 -18.85 -3.26 8.92
N GLY A 60 -18.15 -2.19 8.55
CA GLY A 60 -18.60 -1.28 7.48
C GLY A 60 -17.73 -1.13 6.24
N ASN A 61 -16.45 -1.54 6.25
CA ASN A 61 -15.53 -1.19 5.14
C ASN A 61 -15.63 -2.15 3.95
N ASP A 62 -16.29 -3.29 4.12
CA ASP A 62 -16.52 -4.24 3.02
C ASP A 62 -17.46 -3.71 1.95
N SER A 63 -18.18 -2.61 2.21
CA SER A 63 -19.10 -2.00 1.26
C SER A 63 -18.45 -0.94 0.36
N VAL A 64 -17.27 -0.41 0.73
CA VAL A 64 -16.61 0.71 0.03
C VAL A 64 -15.56 0.18 -0.95
N CYS A 65 -15.45 0.82 -2.11
CA CYS A 65 -14.44 0.51 -3.12
C CYS A 65 -13.03 0.79 -2.58
N CYS A 66 -12.16 -0.21 -2.59
CA CYS A 66 -10.77 -0.07 -2.12
C CYS A 66 -9.89 0.81 -3.03
N VAL A 67 -10.33 1.12 -4.26
CA VAL A 67 -9.56 1.90 -5.23
C VAL A 67 -9.74 3.40 -5.00
N CYS A 68 -10.98 3.86 -4.85
CA CYS A 68 -11.26 5.29 -4.64
C CYS A 68 -11.58 5.66 -3.20
N MET A 69 -11.84 4.67 -2.33
CA MET A 69 -12.21 4.83 -0.92
C MET A 69 -13.41 5.76 -0.65
N GLY A 70 -14.16 6.16 -1.68
CA GLY A 70 -15.25 7.14 -1.55
C GLY A 70 -16.61 6.71 -2.11
N ARG A 71 -16.67 5.60 -2.87
CA ARG A 71 -17.92 5.08 -3.45
C ARG A 71 -18.15 3.65 -3.03
N ASN A 72 -19.41 3.26 -2.87
CA ASN A 72 -19.78 1.87 -2.60
C ASN A 72 -19.43 0.97 -3.80
N LYS A 73 -19.16 -0.30 -3.50
CA LYS A 73 -19.03 -1.36 -4.50
C LYS A 73 -20.37 -1.52 -5.24
N GLY A 74 -20.31 -1.68 -6.55
CA GLY A 74 -21.50 -1.80 -7.40
C GLY A 74 -21.27 -2.55 -8.71
N ALA A 75 -20.05 -3.03 -8.94
CA ALA A 75 -19.73 -3.87 -10.09
C ALA A 75 -18.74 -4.98 -9.69
N ALA A 76 -18.84 -6.13 -10.34
CA ALA A 76 -17.98 -7.30 -10.17
C ALA A 76 -17.28 -7.66 -11.48
N PHE A 77 -16.01 -8.09 -11.40
CA PHE A 77 -15.26 -8.56 -12.57
C PHE A 77 -15.47 -10.04 -12.81
N ILE A 78 -15.86 -10.42 -14.03
CA ILE A 78 -15.96 -11.81 -14.46
C ILE A 78 -14.64 -12.23 -15.11
N PRO A 79 -14.06 -13.39 -14.72
CA PRO A 79 -14.65 -14.46 -13.90
C PRO A 79 -14.31 -14.42 -12.40
N CYS A 80 -13.50 -13.45 -11.94
CA CYS A 80 -12.92 -13.52 -10.60
C CYS A 80 -13.83 -13.11 -9.43
N GLY A 81 -14.97 -12.46 -9.71
CA GLY A 81 -15.96 -12.04 -8.71
C GLY A 81 -15.58 -10.83 -7.85
N HIS A 82 -14.36 -10.28 -7.99
CA HIS A 82 -13.93 -9.14 -7.19
C HIS A 82 -14.72 -7.86 -7.52
N THR A 83 -15.11 -7.15 -6.47
CA THR A 83 -16.07 -6.04 -6.54
C THR A 83 -15.43 -4.68 -6.29
N PHE A 84 -15.80 -3.69 -7.11
CA PHE A 84 -15.37 -2.29 -7.00
C PHE A 84 -16.56 -1.36 -7.28
N CYS A 85 -16.40 -0.04 -7.13
CA CYS A 85 -17.43 0.89 -7.59
C CYS A 85 -17.51 0.89 -9.13
N ARG A 86 -18.67 1.26 -9.69
CA ARG A 86 -18.92 1.25 -11.14
C ARG A 86 -17.91 2.10 -11.93
N VAL A 87 -17.49 3.25 -11.38
CA VAL A 87 -16.52 4.15 -12.03
C VAL A 87 -15.14 3.52 -12.11
N CYS A 88 -14.59 3.08 -10.96
CA CYS A 88 -13.26 2.46 -10.93
C CYS A 88 -13.22 1.16 -11.73
N SER A 89 -14.31 0.39 -11.75
CA SER A 89 -14.39 -0.85 -12.54
C SER A 89 -14.17 -0.59 -14.03
N ARG A 90 -14.81 0.45 -14.58
CA ARG A 90 -14.67 0.84 -15.99
C ARG A 90 -13.26 1.39 -16.29
N GLU A 91 -12.73 2.24 -15.41
CA GLU A 91 -11.37 2.78 -15.56
C GLU A 91 -10.31 1.67 -15.55
N ILE A 92 -10.42 0.71 -14.64
CA ILE A 92 -9.48 -0.42 -14.55
C ILE A 92 -9.56 -1.28 -15.81
N TRP A 93 -10.76 -1.56 -16.30
CA TRP A 93 -10.93 -2.39 -17.49
C TRP A 93 -10.33 -1.75 -18.74
N LEU A 94 -10.52 -0.44 -18.92
CA LEU A 94 -9.96 0.30 -20.05
C LEU A 94 -8.44 0.48 -19.98
N ASN A 95 -7.88 0.74 -18.79
CA ASN A 95 -6.46 1.08 -18.65
C ASN A 95 -5.55 -0.13 -18.41
N ARG A 96 -6.03 -1.16 -17.69
CA ARG A 96 -5.21 -2.29 -17.24
C ARG A 96 -5.74 -3.64 -17.73
N GLY A 97 -7.06 -3.81 -17.81
CA GLY A 97 -7.69 -5.08 -18.21
C GLY A 97 -7.51 -6.24 -17.21
N LEU A 98 -6.86 -6.02 -16.07
CA LEU A 98 -6.59 -7.03 -15.04
C LEU A 98 -7.16 -6.61 -13.69
N CYS A 99 -7.74 -7.56 -12.96
CA CYS A 99 -8.28 -7.35 -11.61
C CYS A 99 -7.16 -6.90 -10.63
N PRO A 100 -7.31 -5.79 -9.89
CA PRO A 100 -6.33 -5.34 -8.89
C PRO A 100 -6.04 -6.32 -7.76
N LEU A 101 -7.00 -7.19 -7.42
CA LEU A 101 -6.90 -8.09 -6.28
C LEU A 101 -6.28 -9.44 -6.62
N CYS A 102 -6.44 -9.92 -7.85
CA CYS A 102 -5.96 -11.27 -8.23
C CYS A 102 -5.25 -11.35 -9.58
N ASN A 103 -5.05 -10.21 -10.25
CA ASN A 103 -4.39 -10.09 -11.56
C ASN A 103 -4.98 -10.98 -12.69
N ARG A 104 -6.20 -11.49 -12.54
CA ARG A 104 -6.92 -12.20 -13.61
C ARG A 104 -7.47 -11.22 -14.65
N PRO A 105 -7.53 -11.62 -15.94
CA PRO A 105 -8.12 -10.80 -16.99
C PRO A 105 -9.60 -10.55 -16.73
N ILE A 106 -10.04 -9.32 -17.00
CA ILE A 106 -11.42 -8.89 -16.91
C ILE A 106 -12.06 -9.14 -18.28
N ILE A 107 -12.93 -10.15 -18.33
CA ILE A 107 -13.64 -10.51 -19.56
C ILE A 107 -14.91 -9.68 -19.66
N GLU A 108 -15.65 -9.57 -18.56
CA GLU A 108 -16.89 -8.80 -18.45
C GLU A 108 -16.99 -8.09 -17.10
N ILE A 109 -17.80 -7.03 -17.06
CA ILE A 109 -18.17 -6.31 -15.84
C ILE A 109 -19.67 -6.51 -15.62
N LEU A 110 -20.02 -7.08 -14.46
CA LEU A 110 -21.40 -7.23 -14.02
C LEU A 110 -21.75 -6.11 -13.03
N ASP A 111 -22.70 -5.25 -13.37
CA ASP A 111 -23.27 -4.26 -12.43
C ASP A 111 -24.21 -5.00 -11.46
N ILE A 112 -23.93 -4.90 -10.15
CA ILE A 112 -24.63 -5.67 -9.09
C ILE A 112 -25.52 -4.82 -8.18
N TYR A 113 -25.38 -3.49 -8.20
CA TYR A 113 -26.22 -2.52 -7.49
C TYR A 113 -26.25 -1.21 -8.24
#